data_AF-A0A519S1X8-F1
#
_entry.id   AF-A0A519S1X8-F1
#
_cell.length_a   1.000
_cell.length_b   1.000
_cell.length_c   1.000
_cell.angle_alpha   90.00
_cell.angle_beta   90.00
_cell.angle_gamma   90.00
#
_symmetry.space_group_name_H-M   'P 1'
#
loop_
_entity.id
_entity.type
_entity.pdbx_description
1 polymer ?
#
loop_
_entity_poly.entity_id
_entity_poly.type
_entity_poly.pdbx_seq_one_letter_code
_entity_poly.pdbx_strand_id
1 'polypeptide(L)' 'MDNYSKSVIHIILADDHLVLRAALKTLLEKESDFKVSGEASNGREVLDLLA' A
#
# COMPACT_ATOMS: atom_id res chain seq x y z
N MET A 1 -26.69 11.34 -10.82
CA MET A 1 -25.45 11.88 -10.27
C MET A 1 -24.86 10.77 -9.42
N ASP A 2 -23.71 10.25 -9.84
CA ASP A 2 -23.27 8.90 -9.50
C ASP A 2 -22.95 8.75 -8.02
N ASN A 3 -23.69 7.83 -7.38
CA ASN A 3 -23.65 7.57 -5.95
C ASN A 3 -22.63 6.45 -5.63
N TYR A 4 -21.42 6.51 -6.20
CA TYR A 4 -20.35 5.58 -5.83
C TYR A 4 -19.71 6.05 -4.53
N SER A 5 -19.96 5.32 -3.44
CA SER A 5 -19.15 5.40 -2.23
C SER A 5 -17.70 5.11 -2.61
N LYS A 6 -16.83 6.12 -2.53
CA LYS A 6 -15.41 5.98 -2.81
C LYS A 6 -14.83 5.02 -1.75
N SER A 7 -14.58 3.77 -2.16
CA SER A 7 -14.06 2.73 -1.27
C SER A 7 -12.54 2.83 -1.17
N VAL A 8 -12.00 2.68 0.03
CA VAL A 8 -10.56 2.76 0.27
C VAL A 8 -9.88 1.49 -0.28
N ILE A 9 -8.85 1.68 -1.10
CA ILE A 9 -7.98 0.63 -1.61
C ILE A 9 -6.83 0.41 -0.61
N HIS A 10 -6.75 -0.80 -0.07
CA HIS A 10 -5.69 -1.21 0.83
C HIS A 10 -4.51 -1.79 0.05
N ILE A 11 -3.31 -1.24 0.27
CA ILE A 11 -2.11 -1.54 -0.49
C ILE A 11 -1.05 -2.13 0.43
N ILE A 12 -0.38 -3.20 0.00
CA ILE A 12 0.87 -3.69 0.60
C ILE A 12 2.00 -3.37 -0.40
N LEU A 13 3.09 -2.77 0.08
CA LEU A 13 4.27 -2.48 -0.74
C LEU A 13 5.36 -3.52 -0.50
N ALA A 14 5.72 -4.27 -1.53
CA ALA A 14 6.77 -5.29 -1.47
C ALA A 14 7.92 -4.95 -2.40
N ASP A 15 9.08 -4.63 -1.83
CA ASP A 15 10.31 -4.30 -2.55
C ASP A 15 11.52 -4.45 -1.60
N ASP A 16 12.64 -4.99 -2.04
CA ASP A 16 13.86 -5.17 -1.24
C ASP A 16 14.65 -3.85 -1.03
N HIS A 17 14.23 -2.76 -1.67
CA HIS A 17 14.85 -1.44 -1.57
C HIS A 17 14.04 -0.46 -0.71
N LEU A 18 14.53 -0.20 0.50
CA LEU A 18 13.90 0.70 1.49
C LEU A 18 13.58 2.10 0.93
N VAL A 19 14.52 2.72 0.21
CA VAL A 19 14.38 4.10 -0.30
C VAL A 19 13.21 4.20 -1.29
N LEU A 20 13.11 3.23 -2.20
CA LEU A 20 12.02 3.19 -3.19
C LEU A 20 10.67 2.99 -2.50
N ARG A 21 10.60 2.04 -1.57
CA ARG A 21 9.37 1.75 -0.83
C ARG A 21 8.87 2.95 -0.03
N ALA A 22 9.76 3.68 0.65
CA ALA A 22 9.42 4.90 1.38
C ALA A 22 8.90 6.02 0.45
N ALA A 23 9.51 6.18 -0.73
CA ALA A 23 9.07 7.14 -1.73
C ALA A 23 7.68 6.78 -2.30
N LEU A 24 7.45 5.52 -2.64
CA LEU A 24 6.17 5.02 -3.15
C LEU A 24 5.05 5.15 -2.12
N LYS A 25 5.32 4.82 -0.86
CA LYS A 25 4.36 5.03 0.24
C LYS A 25 3.91 6.49 0.32
N THR A 26 4.88 7.41 0.34
CA THR A 26 4.61 8.86 0.40
C THR A 26 3.80 9.34 -0.80
N LEU A 27 4.01 8.77 -1.98
CA LEU A 27 3.24 9.11 -3.18
C LEU A 27 1.81 8.59 -3.09
N LEU A 28 1.63 7.33 -2.70
CA LEU A 28 0.33 6.66 -2.64
C LEU A 28 -0.57 7.23 -1.53
N GLU A 29 0.00 7.60 -0.39
CA GLU A 29 -0.75 8.20 0.73
C GLU A 29 -1.28 9.62 0.43
N LYS A 30 -0.91 10.24 -0.70
CA LYS A 30 -1.52 11.49 -1.16
C LYS A 30 -2.91 11.28 -1.77
N GLU A 31 -3.22 10.07 -2.22
CA GLU A 31 -4.53 9.75 -2.78
C GLU A 31 -5.52 9.43 -1.66
N SER A 32 -6.60 10.22 -1.61
CA SER A 32 -7.63 10.14 -0.55
C SER A 32 -8.31 8.78 -0.40
N ASP A 33 -8.28 7.95 -1.43
CA ASP A 33 -8.84 6.61 -1.47
C ASP A 33 -7.80 5.50 -1.33
N PHE A 34 -6.52 5.81 -1.13
CA PHE A 34 -5.48 4.79 -0.97
C PHE A 34 -5.01 4.72 0.48
N LYS A 35 -4.69 3.51 0.93
CA LYS A 35 -4.11 3.26 2.25
C LYS A 35 -3.03 2.19 2.19
N VAL A 36 -1.78 2.58 2.42
CA VAL A 36 -0.69 1.62 2.61
C VAL A 36 -0.87 0.94 3.98
N SER A 37 -1.29 -0.32 3.94
CA SER A 37 -1.63 -1.11 5.12
C SER A 37 -0.49 -2.04 5.56
N GLY A 38 0.58 -2.13 4.78
CA GLY A 38 1.77 -2.91 5.11
C GLY A 38 2.94 -2.65 4.15
N GLU A 39 4.13 -2.97 4.61
CA GLU A 39 5.39 -2.88 3.86
C GLU A 39 6.17 -4.18 4.07
N ALA A 40 6.78 -4.70 3.01
CA ALA A 40 7.54 -5.94 3.03
C ALA A 40 8.82 -5.79 2.20
N SER A 41 9.91 -6.40 2.67
CA SER A 41 11.20 -6.46 1.98
C SER A 41 11.33 -7.67 1.06
N ASN A 42 10.43 -8.66 1.18
CA ASN A 42 10.47 -9.91 0.45
C ASN A 42 9.10 -10.61 0.48
N GLY A 43 8.97 -11.69 -0.29
CA GLY A 43 7.70 -12.44 -0.39
C GLY A 43 7.25 -13.13 0.91
N ARG A 44 8.16 -13.50 1.81
CA ARG A 44 7.78 -14.13 3.09
C ARG A 44 7.04 -13.11 3.96
N GLU A 45 7.60 -11.91 4.10
CA GLU A 45 6.97 -10.82 4.85
C GLU A 45 5.60 -10.43 4.28
N VAL A 46 5.40 -10.50 2.95
CA VAL A 46 4.07 -10.29 2.35
C VAL A 46 3.07 -11.32 2.85
N LEU A 47 3.45 -12.61 2.89
CA LEU A 47 2.56 -13.66 3.39
C LEU A 47 2.23 -13.47 4.87
N ASP A 48 3.18 -13.02 5.68
CA ASP A 48 2.97 -12.73 7.10
C ASP A 48 1.97 -11.58 7.32
N LEU A 49 1.87 -10.65 6.36
CA LEU A 49 0.88 -9.54 6.36
C LEU A 49 -0.52 -9.96 5.88
N LEU A 50 -0.65 -11.13 5.24
CA LEU A 50 -1.93 -11.66 4.72
C LEU A 50 -2.58 -12.68 5.66
N ALA A 51 -1.86 -13.16 6.67
CA ALA A 51 -2.32 -14.14 7.65
C ALA A 51 -3.27 -13.53 8.69
#